data_AF-A0A524N6G9-F1
#
_entry.id   AF-A0A524N6G9-F1
#
_cell.length_a   1.000
_cell.length_b   1.000
_cell.length_c   1.000
_cell.angle_alpha   90.00
_cell.angle_beta   90.00
_cell.angle_gamma   90.00
#
_symmetry.space_group_name_H-M   'P 1'
#
loop_
_entity.id
_entity.type
_entity.pdbx_description
1 polymer ?
#
loop_
_entity_poly.entity_id
_entity_poly.type
_entity_poly.pdbx_seq_one_letter_code
_entity_poly.pdbx_strand_id
1 'polypeptide(L)'
;MTLNLYETLRYFMEAPSVTGFEQQRRERIIEVFSKYCDTVTVDVMGNVIGVLGKGERDVMLAGHYDQLGFMVTHVDKDGFAGFTQVGGWDKRVAYGTRVKVWVGDGPEDYIVGAVAVKAAHLTDAKERDQSPELKDMLLDLGVDSEEEAAKLGVKSGTVCTPYLDVTRLGTKDSDKLIGPAFDDVCCVAGLVKTMEILSKNPPKNIKVHFVATVQEEIGLRGAAIAAYNIMPWAAIATDVTHAVAPGVKPNQVGGIELGKGPVVALGGNFTRALWEMMESEAEKHGIPCQRHGVPARSGTDAWAIQIERGGTICGLISMPNRYMHSPNEVISLKDLENLGSLIAITVQALGESDLQHNVEVYRR
;
A
#
# COMPACT_ATOMS: atom_id res chain seq x y z
N MET A 1 -13.80 19.03 11.00
CA MET A 1 -12.53 19.52 10.40
C MET A 1 -12.52 19.08 8.95
N THR A 2 -12.04 19.92 8.03
CA THR A 2 -11.86 19.55 6.62
C THR A 2 -10.66 18.62 6.50
N LEU A 3 -10.80 17.49 5.78
CA LEU A 3 -9.70 16.55 5.56
C LEU A 3 -8.53 17.25 4.84
N ASN A 4 -7.33 17.12 5.38
CA ASN A 4 -6.09 17.44 4.66
C ASN A 4 -5.40 16.12 4.29
N LEU A 5 -5.49 15.76 3.01
CA LEU A 5 -5.05 14.45 2.54
C LEU A 5 -3.53 14.29 2.57
N TYR A 6 -2.78 15.36 2.30
CA TYR A 6 -1.32 15.36 2.43
C TYR A 6 -0.88 15.10 3.87
N GLU A 7 -1.48 15.80 4.85
CA GLU A 7 -1.15 15.59 6.27
C GLU A 7 -1.60 14.22 6.77
N THR A 8 -2.73 13.71 6.27
CA THR A 8 -3.20 12.35 6.60
C THR A 8 -2.21 11.30 6.10
N LEU A 9 -1.76 11.42 4.85
CA LEU A 9 -0.75 10.54 4.28
C LEU A 9 0.56 10.63 5.08
N ARG A 10 1.08 11.84 5.31
CA ARG A 10 2.31 12.04 6.12
C ARG A 10 2.17 11.41 7.50
N TYR A 11 1.02 11.57 8.15
CA TYR A 11 0.76 10.98 9.45
C TYR A 11 0.80 9.44 9.43
N PHE A 12 0.25 8.78 8.41
CA PHE A 12 0.38 7.32 8.29
C PHE A 12 1.82 6.88 8.00
N MET A 13 2.51 7.60 7.12
CA MET A 13 3.86 7.26 6.66
C MET A 13 4.92 7.36 7.74
N GLU A 14 4.80 8.33 8.64
CA GLU A 14 5.76 8.54 9.74
C GLU A 14 5.82 7.41 10.77
N ALA A 15 4.86 6.48 10.76
CA ALA A 15 4.94 5.24 11.53
C ALA A 15 5.43 4.09 10.63
N PRO A 16 6.36 3.24 11.09
CA PRO A 16 6.79 2.06 10.36
C PRO A 16 5.70 0.99 10.29
N SER A 17 5.78 0.14 9.27
CA SER A 17 4.86 -0.98 9.09
C SER A 17 5.49 -2.09 8.25
N VAL A 18 6.73 -2.49 8.54
CA VAL A 18 7.36 -3.60 7.79
C VAL A 18 6.43 -4.81 7.84
N THR A 19 6.23 -5.49 6.72
CA THR A 19 5.30 -6.62 6.64
C THR A 19 5.49 -7.63 7.79
N GLY A 20 4.43 -7.85 8.57
CA GLY A 20 4.39 -8.62 9.82
C GLY A 20 4.59 -7.81 11.11
N PHE A 21 4.89 -6.52 11.03
CA PHE A 21 5.21 -5.61 12.13
C PHE A 21 4.44 -4.28 12.00
N GLU A 22 3.16 -4.37 11.65
CA GLU A 22 2.34 -3.23 11.23
C GLU A 22 1.76 -2.38 12.38
N GLN A 23 2.05 -2.74 13.64
CA GLN A 23 1.37 -2.20 14.83
C GLN A 23 1.40 -0.68 14.94
N GLN A 24 2.54 -0.05 14.70
CA GLN A 24 2.68 1.39 14.92
C GLN A 24 1.83 2.20 13.93
N ARG A 25 1.83 1.81 12.66
CA ARG A 25 0.98 2.45 11.64
C ARG A 25 -0.49 2.11 11.85
N ARG A 26 -0.79 0.87 12.29
CA ARG A 26 -2.14 0.41 12.61
C ARG A 26 -2.86 1.35 13.58
N GLU A 27 -2.18 1.78 14.65
CA GLU A 27 -2.74 2.69 15.66
C GLU A 27 -3.16 4.04 15.05
N ARG A 28 -2.33 4.59 14.15
CA ARG A 28 -2.64 5.85 13.44
C ARG A 28 -3.83 5.70 12.48
N ILE A 29 -3.91 4.58 11.78
CA ILE A 29 -5.04 4.26 10.89
C ILE A 29 -6.33 4.14 11.71
N ILE A 30 -6.32 3.44 12.85
CA ILE A 30 -7.49 3.32 13.73
C ILE A 30 -7.97 4.70 14.18
N GLU A 31 -7.05 5.58 14.60
CA GLU A 31 -7.39 6.94 15.03
C GLU A 31 -8.10 7.73 13.93
N VAL A 32 -7.62 7.64 12.68
CA VAL A 32 -8.22 8.35 11.55
C VAL A 32 -9.54 7.72 11.12
N PHE A 33 -9.60 6.39 10.99
CA PHE A 33 -10.82 5.67 10.59
C PHE A 33 -11.96 5.91 11.59
N SER A 34 -11.66 5.98 12.89
CA SER A 34 -12.64 6.20 13.97
C SER A 34 -13.32 7.57 13.90
N LYS A 35 -12.77 8.53 13.13
CA LYS A 35 -13.40 9.85 12.92
C LYS A 35 -14.55 9.79 11.92
N TYR A 36 -14.64 8.73 11.12
CA TYR A 36 -15.59 8.63 10.00
C TYR A 36 -16.46 7.37 10.02
N CYS A 37 -15.97 6.27 10.60
CA CYS A 37 -16.68 4.99 10.62
C CYS A 37 -17.55 4.83 11.87
N ASP A 38 -18.64 4.09 11.75
CA ASP A 38 -19.53 3.73 12.86
C ASP A 38 -18.83 2.80 13.86
N THR A 39 -17.99 1.90 13.35
CA THR A 39 -17.14 1.00 14.14
C THR A 39 -15.79 0.80 13.47
N VAL A 40 -14.74 0.62 14.26
CA VAL A 40 -13.42 0.22 13.77
C VAL A 40 -12.98 -0.99 14.58
N THR A 41 -12.58 -2.06 13.89
CA THR A 41 -12.11 -3.31 14.50
C THR A 41 -10.76 -3.71 13.93
N VAL A 42 -10.06 -4.58 14.64
CA VAL A 42 -8.81 -5.19 14.17
C VAL A 42 -8.98 -6.69 14.26
N ASP A 43 -8.71 -7.40 13.16
CA ASP A 43 -8.78 -8.86 13.16
C ASP A 43 -7.48 -9.50 13.67
N VAL A 44 -7.46 -10.84 13.74
CA VAL A 44 -6.31 -11.59 14.26
C VAL A 44 -5.04 -11.44 13.43
N MET A 45 -5.17 -11.12 12.13
CA MET A 45 -4.03 -10.85 11.25
C MET A 45 -3.48 -9.46 11.50
N GLY A 46 -4.36 -8.53 11.87
CA GLY A 46 -4.04 -7.13 12.08
C GLY A 46 -4.65 -6.19 11.05
N ASN A 47 -5.56 -6.66 10.20
CA ASN A 47 -6.30 -5.79 9.29
C ASN A 47 -7.13 -4.79 10.10
N VAL A 48 -7.15 -3.51 9.72
CA VAL A 48 -8.05 -2.51 10.31
C VAL A 48 -9.31 -2.44 9.47
N ILE A 49 -10.46 -2.70 10.08
CA ILE A 49 -11.75 -2.75 9.40
C ILE A 49 -12.66 -1.66 9.97
N GLY A 50 -12.83 -0.59 9.20
CA GLY A 50 -13.81 0.47 9.45
C GLY A 50 -15.13 0.16 8.76
N VAL A 51 -16.25 0.29 9.46
CA VAL A 51 -17.59 0.02 8.91
C VAL A 51 -18.41 1.30 8.87
N LEU A 52 -19.08 1.54 7.74
CA LEU A 52 -20.03 2.63 7.56
C LEU A 52 -21.31 2.13 6.89
N GLY A 53 -22.47 2.55 7.44
CA GLY A 53 -23.78 2.23 6.86
C GLY A 53 -24.38 0.93 7.42
N LYS A 54 -25.62 0.64 7.02
CA LYS A 54 -26.45 -0.41 7.64
C LYS A 54 -27.21 -1.28 6.63
N GLY A 55 -26.78 -1.27 5.37
CA GLY A 55 -27.40 -2.09 4.32
C GLY A 55 -27.16 -3.59 4.47
N GLU A 56 -27.94 -4.37 3.71
CA GLU A 56 -27.84 -5.84 3.69
C GLU A 56 -26.71 -6.35 2.79
N ARG A 57 -26.27 -5.55 1.81
CA ARG A 57 -25.17 -5.90 0.92
C ARG A 57 -23.86 -5.33 1.44
N ASP A 58 -22.90 -6.20 1.74
CA ASP A 58 -21.57 -5.80 2.19
C ASP A 58 -20.66 -5.46 0.99
N VAL A 59 -20.07 -4.27 1.00
CA VAL A 59 -19.10 -3.80 0.00
C VAL A 59 -17.75 -3.61 0.68
N MET A 60 -16.71 -4.29 0.20
CA MET A 60 -15.35 -4.19 0.74
C MET A 60 -14.48 -3.24 -0.10
N LEU A 61 -13.82 -2.30 0.55
CA LEU A 61 -12.82 -1.42 -0.04
C LEU A 61 -11.49 -1.74 0.62
N ALA A 62 -10.51 -2.21 -0.14
CA ALA A 62 -9.27 -2.75 0.42
C ALA A 62 -8.04 -2.05 -0.17
N GLY A 63 -7.11 -1.64 0.68
CA GLY A 63 -5.76 -1.22 0.32
C GLY A 63 -4.82 -1.57 1.46
N HIS A 64 -3.55 -1.83 1.18
CA HIS A 64 -2.64 -2.37 2.19
C HIS A 64 -1.79 -1.29 2.85
N TYR A 65 -1.40 -1.55 4.10
CA TYR A 65 -0.58 -0.60 4.86
C TYR A 65 0.70 -1.21 5.43
N ASP A 66 0.97 -2.47 5.13
CA ASP A 66 2.32 -3.01 5.26
C ASP A 66 3.24 -2.38 4.22
N GLN A 67 4.54 -2.46 4.46
CA GLN A 67 5.56 -1.96 3.55
C GLN A 67 6.74 -2.91 3.50
N LEU A 68 7.50 -2.77 2.42
CA LEU A 68 8.80 -3.38 2.33
C LEU A 68 9.77 -2.85 3.39
N GLY A 69 10.75 -3.69 3.75
CA GLY A 69 11.80 -3.33 4.70
C GLY A 69 12.92 -4.37 4.74
N PHE A 70 13.67 -4.34 5.83
CA PHE A 70 14.74 -5.29 6.11
C PHE A 70 14.53 -5.93 7.48
N MET A 71 15.14 -7.08 7.69
CA MET A 71 15.12 -7.79 8.97
C MET A 71 16.53 -8.25 9.32
N VAL A 72 16.97 -7.92 10.52
CA VAL A 72 18.24 -8.38 11.09
C VAL A 72 18.20 -9.89 11.26
N THR A 73 19.24 -10.56 10.76
CA THR A 73 19.39 -12.02 10.85
C THR A 73 20.31 -12.42 12.00
N HIS A 74 21.40 -11.67 12.19
CA HIS A 74 22.38 -11.85 13.26
C HIS A 74 23.16 -10.55 13.46
N VAL A 75 23.84 -10.43 14.60
CA VAL A 75 24.87 -9.42 14.86
C VAL A 75 26.18 -10.18 15.05
N ASP A 76 27.25 -9.68 14.44
CA ASP A 76 28.59 -10.26 14.61
C ASP A 76 29.32 -9.70 15.83
N LYS A 77 30.46 -10.31 16.16
CA LYS A 77 31.31 -9.94 17.30
C LYS A 77 31.83 -8.50 17.25
N ASP A 78 31.88 -7.91 16.05
CA ASP A 78 32.42 -6.57 15.81
C ASP A 78 31.28 -5.52 15.79
N GLY A 79 30.03 -5.93 16.02
CA GLY A 79 28.87 -5.05 16.15
C GLY A 79 28.09 -4.81 14.86
N PHE A 80 28.47 -5.43 13.74
CA PHE A 80 27.76 -5.30 12.47
C PHE A 80 26.61 -6.30 12.38
N ALA A 81 25.48 -5.90 11.79
CA ALA A 81 24.33 -6.77 11.64
C ALA A 81 24.13 -7.25 10.20
N GLY A 82 24.12 -8.57 9.99
CA GLY A 82 23.64 -9.15 8.73
C GLY A 82 22.12 -9.06 8.64
N PHE A 83 21.58 -8.82 7.45
CA PHE A 83 20.14 -8.63 7.26
C PHE A 83 19.61 -9.32 5.99
N THR A 84 18.29 -9.44 5.90
CA THR A 84 17.57 -9.90 4.71
C THR A 84 16.43 -8.94 4.38
N GLN A 85 15.88 -9.02 3.18
CA GLN A 85 14.73 -8.21 2.77
C GLN A 85 13.41 -8.82 3.25
N VAL A 86 12.48 -7.96 3.61
CA VAL A 86 11.06 -8.28 3.80
C VAL A 86 10.32 -7.70 2.59
N GLY A 87 9.73 -8.59 1.79
CA GLY A 87 9.17 -8.30 0.47
C GLY A 87 10.23 -8.01 -0.61
N GLY A 88 9.84 -7.40 -1.73
CA GLY A 88 10.60 -7.36 -2.98
C GLY A 88 11.47 -6.13 -3.24
N TRP A 89 12.54 -5.92 -2.46
CA TRP A 89 13.46 -4.80 -2.70
C TRP A 89 14.40 -5.02 -3.90
N ASP A 90 14.68 -3.95 -4.65
CA ASP A 90 15.85 -3.91 -5.52
C ASP A 90 17.12 -3.72 -4.68
N LYS A 91 17.97 -4.75 -4.61
CA LYS A 91 19.25 -4.69 -3.88
C LYS A 91 20.12 -3.48 -4.23
N ARG A 92 20.01 -2.92 -5.45
CA ARG A 92 20.81 -1.77 -5.88
C ARG A 92 20.51 -0.51 -5.08
N VAL A 93 19.29 -0.37 -4.54
CA VAL A 93 18.91 0.79 -3.73
C VAL A 93 19.18 0.59 -2.23
N ALA A 94 19.53 -0.63 -1.80
CA ALA A 94 19.89 -0.89 -0.40
C ALA A 94 21.24 -0.25 -0.05
N TYR A 95 22.25 -0.37 -0.92
CA TYR A 95 23.58 0.20 -0.68
C TYR A 95 23.53 1.72 -0.47
N GLY A 96 24.15 2.19 0.62
CA GLY A 96 24.24 3.62 0.95
C GLY A 96 22.98 4.21 1.55
N THR A 97 21.96 3.38 1.81
CA THR A 97 20.73 3.81 2.47
C THR A 97 20.92 3.91 3.98
N ARG A 98 20.52 5.05 4.55
CA ARG A 98 20.35 5.21 6.00
C ARG A 98 19.04 4.56 6.41
N VAL A 99 19.09 3.77 7.47
CA VAL A 99 17.93 3.03 7.98
C VAL A 99 17.61 3.43 9.41
N LYS A 100 16.32 3.34 9.76
CA LYS A 100 15.87 3.25 11.14
C LYS A 100 15.76 1.77 11.50
N VAL A 101 16.42 1.36 12.58
CA VAL A 101 16.36 0.01 13.15
C VAL A 101 15.44 0.07 14.36
N TRP A 102 14.26 -0.56 14.24
CA TRP A 102 13.16 -0.40 15.19
C TRP A 102 13.33 -1.36 16.37
N VAL A 103 13.78 -0.83 17.50
CA VAL A 103 14.16 -1.60 18.70
C VAL A 103 13.07 -1.61 19.78
N GLY A 104 11.96 -0.92 19.53
CA GLY A 104 10.75 -0.95 20.37
C GLY A 104 9.49 -0.63 19.57
N ASP A 105 8.38 -0.53 20.30
CA ASP A 105 7.04 -0.36 19.71
C ASP A 105 6.62 1.12 19.62
N GLY A 106 7.39 2.05 20.18
CA GLY A 106 7.15 3.48 20.08
C GLY A 106 7.63 4.09 18.75
N PRO A 107 7.04 5.23 18.34
CA PRO A 107 7.38 5.92 17.08
C PRO A 107 8.81 6.46 17.01
N GLU A 108 9.46 6.64 18.17
CA GLU A 108 10.85 7.10 18.29
C GLU A 108 11.78 5.99 18.84
N ASP A 109 11.27 4.76 19.01
CA ASP A 109 12.02 3.63 19.55
C ASP A 109 12.85 2.97 18.45
N TYR A 110 13.76 3.75 17.87
CA TYR A 110 14.68 3.28 16.84
C TYR A 110 16.10 3.80 17.08
N ILE A 111 17.07 3.07 16.55
CA ILE A 111 18.43 3.59 16.34
C ILE A 111 18.66 3.84 14.85
N VAL A 112 19.66 4.67 14.54
CA VAL A 112 20.05 4.94 13.16
C VAL A 112 21.15 3.97 12.77
N GLY A 113 20.98 3.33 11.61
CA GLY A 113 22.00 2.49 11.00
C GLY A 113 22.29 2.88 9.54
N ALA A 114 23.33 2.30 8.97
CA ALA A 114 23.69 2.47 7.57
C ALA A 114 23.91 1.12 6.89
N VAL A 115 23.35 0.94 5.70
CA VAL A 115 23.68 -0.23 4.86
C VAL A 115 25.08 -0.02 4.27
N ALA A 116 26.02 -0.83 4.72
CA ALA A 116 27.44 -0.76 4.39
C ALA A 116 27.87 -1.93 3.49
N VAL A 117 28.77 -1.62 2.57
CA VAL A 117 29.55 -2.59 1.78
C VAL A 117 30.98 -2.09 1.66
N LYS A 118 31.88 -2.97 1.23
CA LYS A 118 33.25 -2.61 0.89
C LYS A 118 33.26 -1.49 -0.17
N ALA A 119 33.95 -0.39 0.14
CA ALA A 119 34.04 0.77 -0.76
C ALA A 119 34.63 0.38 -2.13
N ALA A 120 34.07 0.95 -3.22
CA ALA A 120 34.41 0.58 -4.60
C ALA A 120 35.90 0.79 -4.99
N HIS A 121 36.62 1.67 -4.29
CA HIS A 121 38.06 1.87 -4.52
C HIS A 121 38.93 0.77 -3.86
N LEU A 122 38.35 -0.05 -2.97
CA LEU A 122 38.99 -1.22 -2.37
C LEU A 122 38.63 -2.52 -3.08
N THR A 123 37.65 -2.49 -3.98
CA THR A 123 37.22 -3.67 -4.75
C THR A 123 38.14 -3.90 -5.95
N ASP A 124 38.27 -5.15 -6.36
CA ASP A 124 38.91 -5.46 -7.64
C ASP A 124 37.99 -5.06 -8.82
N ALA A 125 38.51 -5.15 -10.05
CA ALA A 125 37.75 -4.74 -11.24
C ALA A 125 36.46 -5.57 -11.45
N LYS A 126 36.49 -6.86 -11.13
CA LYS A 126 35.35 -7.77 -11.33
C LYS A 126 34.27 -7.53 -10.28
N GLU A 127 34.67 -7.34 -9.03
CA GLU A 127 33.79 -6.93 -7.93
C GLU A 127 33.14 -5.57 -8.21
N ARG A 128 33.90 -4.63 -8.78
CA ARG A 128 33.42 -3.27 -9.07
C ARG A 128 32.31 -3.21 -10.12
N ASP A 129 32.38 -4.10 -11.11
CA ASP A 129 31.40 -4.15 -12.21
C ASP A 129 30.09 -4.88 -11.82
N GLN A 130 30.00 -5.39 -10.59
CA GLN A 130 28.84 -6.13 -10.09
C GLN A 130 28.13 -5.34 -8.98
N SER A 131 26.79 -5.37 -8.98
CA SER A 131 26.03 -4.90 -7.83
C SER A 131 26.26 -5.87 -6.67
N PRO A 132 26.59 -5.41 -5.45
CA PRO A 132 26.68 -6.29 -4.29
C PRO A 132 25.36 -7.02 -4.06
N GLU A 133 25.44 -8.28 -3.62
CA GLU A 133 24.27 -9.03 -3.16
C GLU A 133 23.92 -8.60 -1.74
N LEU A 134 22.62 -8.67 -1.35
CA LEU A 134 22.18 -8.30 0.01
C LEU A 134 22.93 -9.06 1.11
N LYS A 135 23.23 -10.34 0.88
CA LYS A 135 23.99 -11.18 1.83
C LYS A 135 25.42 -10.70 2.11
N ASP A 136 25.97 -9.88 1.21
CA ASP A 136 27.31 -9.32 1.30
C ASP A 136 27.28 -7.87 1.84
N MET A 137 26.08 -7.37 2.18
CA MET A 137 25.86 -6.09 2.85
C MET A 137 25.65 -6.31 4.34
N LEU A 138 26.10 -5.35 5.14
CA LEU A 138 25.89 -5.33 6.59
C LEU A 138 25.24 -4.01 7.01
N LEU A 139 24.57 -4.01 8.16
CA LEU A 139 24.17 -2.79 8.83
C LEU A 139 25.26 -2.39 9.81
N ASP A 140 25.80 -1.19 9.63
CA ASP A 140 26.59 -0.50 10.64
C ASP A 140 25.64 0.18 11.63
N LEU A 141 25.74 -0.22 12.90
CA LEU A 141 24.91 0.26 14.01
C LEU A 141 25.64 1.29 14.87
N GLY A 142 26.91 1.60 14.57
CA GLY A 142 27.75 2.52 15.35
C GLY A 142 28.17 1.98 16.72
N VAL A 143 28.36 0.66 16.85
CA VAL A 143 28.77 -0.02 18.09
C VAL A 143 29.95 -0.95 17.81
N ASP A 144 30.70 -1.32 18.86
CA ASP A 144 31.96 -2.06 18.72
C ASP A 144 31.85 -3.54 19.14
N SER A 145 30.65 -4.02 19.47
CA SER A 145 30.43 -5.42 19.88
C SER A 145 28.97 -5.88 19.76
N GLU A 146 28.80 -7.21 19.71
CA GLU A 146 27.49 -7.85 19.81
C GLU A 146 26.75 -7.43 21.10
N GLU A 147 27.45 -7.35 22.23
CA GLU A 147 26.86 -6.98 23.52
C GLU A 147 26.35 -5.53 23.54
N GLU A 148 27.03 -4.61 22.86
CA GLU A 148 26.56 -3.23 22.72
C GLU A 148 25.34 -3.12 21.82
N ALA A 149 25.32 -3.82 20.68
CA ALA A 149 24.14 -3.91 19.82
C ALA A 149 22.92 -4.47 20.58
N ALA A 150 23.14 -5.51 21.40
CA ALA A 150 22.11 -6.12 22.22
C ALA A 150 21.57 -5.15 23.29
N LYS A 151 22.43 -4.31 23.90
CA LYS A 151 21.99 -3.26 24.85
C LYS A 151 21.13 -2.19 24.17
N LEU A 152 21.34 -1.93 22.88
CA LEU A 152 20.48 -1.06 22.08
C LEU A 152 19.16 -1.74 21.67
N GLY A 153 18.99 -3.03 21.93
CA GLY A 153 17.80 -3.79 21.59
C GLY A 153 17.84 -4.44 20.20
N VAL A 154 18.97 -4.37 19.49
CA VAL A 154 19.13 -5.02 18.19
C VAL A 154 19.37 -6.51 18.39
N LYS A 155 18.57 -7.32 17.71
CA LYS A 155 18.64 -8.79 17.75
C LYS A 155 18.11 -9.38 16.45
N SER A 156 18.29 -10.69 16.27
CA SER A 156 17.63 -11.41 15.17
C SER A 156 16.12 -11.18 15.21
N GLY A 157 15.54 -10.84 14.06
CA GLY A 157 14.12 -10.47 13.93
C GLY A 157 13.82 -8.98 14.10
N THR A 158 14.79 -8.13 14.52
CA THR A 158 14.61 -6.68 14.53
C THR A 158 14.43 -6.17 13.10
N VAL A 159 13.39 -5.37 12.86
CA VAL A 159 13.09 -4.83 11.52
C VAL A 159 13.69 -3.44 11.31
N CYS A 160 13.94 -3.12 10.05
CA CYS A 160 14.50 -1.84 9.64
C CYS A 160 13.80 -1.29 8.39
N THR A 161 13.70 0.02 8.32
CA THR A 161 13.14 0.75 7.18
C THR A 161 14.11 1.82 6.72
N PRO A 162 14.05 2.28 5.45
CA PRO A 162 14.57 3.61 5.12
C PRO A 162 13.87 4.69 5.99
N TYR A 163 14.39 5.91 5.92
CA TYR A 163 13.71 7.07 6.50
C TYR A 163 12.36 7.28 5.81
N LEU A 164 11.30 7.51 6.60
CA LEU A 164 9.90 7.50 6.16
C LEU A 164 9.34 8.89 5.83
N ASP A 165 10.22 9.84 5.51
CA ASP A 165 9.83 11.22 5.24
C ASP A 165 9.03 11.32 3.94
N VAL A 166 7.88 12.01 4.01
CA VAL A 166 7.08 12.40 2.83
C VAL A 166 7.26 13.89 2.59
N THR A 167 7.62 14.27 1.38
CA THR A 167 7.77 15.68 0.99
C THR A 167 7.26 15.93 -0.42
N ARG A 168 7.23 17.20 -0.84
CA ARG A 168 6.91 17.59 -2.20
C ARG A 168 8.14 17.53 -3.08
N LEU A 169 8.00 16.86 -4.22
CA LEU A 169 9.07 16.74 -5.21
C LEU A 169 9.21 18.07 -5.98
N GLY A 170 10.39 18.67 -5.91
CA GLY A 170 10.68 19.94 -6.60
C GLY A 170 10.34 21.14 -5.71
N THR A 171 9.24 21.82 -6.00
CA THR A 171 8.85 23.05 -5.28
C THR A 171 7.86 22.76 -4.14
N LYS A 172 7.76 23.69 -3.17
CA LYS A 172 6.81 23.63 -2.04
C LYS A 172 5.33 23.57 -2.43
N ASP A 173 5.00 23.93 -3.68
CA ASP A 173 3.63 23.93 -4.21
C ASP A 173 3.40 22.80 -5.23
N SER A 174 4.40 21.91 -5.39
CA SER A 174 4.34 20.78 -6.32
C SER A 174 3.24 19.81 -5.94
N ASP A 175 2.44 19.39 -6.92
CA ASP A 175 1.45 18.32 -6.79
C ASP A 175 2.09 16.94 -6.60
N LYS A 176 3.37 16.79 -6.94
CA LYS A 176 4.07 15.50 -6.83
C LYS A 176 4.64 15.33 -5.43
N LEU A 177 4.37 14.19 -4.83
CA LEU A 177 4.93 13.79 -3.55
C LEU A 177 6.04 12.78 -3.77
N ILE A 178 7.04 12.78 -2.90
CA ILE A 178 8.12 11.82 -2.87
C ILE A 178 8.28 11.28 -1.45
N GLY A 179 8.48 9.97 -1.35
CA GLY A 179 8.70 9.25 -0.09
C GLY A 179 8.81 7.75 -0.34
N PRO A 180 9.15 6.94 0.67
CA PRO A 180 9.08 5.49 0.56
C PRO A 180 7.64 5.02 0.69
N ALA A 181 7.37 3.74 0.40
CA ALA A 181 6.17 3.01 0.80
C ALA A 181 4.83 3.75 0.50
N PHE A 182 4.77 4.47 -0.62
CA PHE A 182 3.47 4.92 -1.14
C PHE A 182 2.66 3.72 -1.58
N ASP A 183 3.33 2.70 -2.12
CA ASP A 183 2.89 1.31 -2.14
C ASP A 183 2.74 0.74 -0.72
N ASP A 184 1.53 0.58 -0.17
CA ASP A 184 0.23 1.06 -0.67
C ASP A 184 -0.47 2.03 0.31
N VAL A 185 0.30 2.56 1.24
CA VAL A 185 -0.22 3.48 2.28
C VAL A 185 -0.91 4.70 1.67
N CYS A 186 -0.53 5.11 0.45
CA CYS A 186 -1.21 6.19 -0.24
C CYS A 186 -2.65 5.85 -0.58
N CYS A 187 -2.97 4.63 -1.02
CA CYS A 187 -4.34 4.25 -1.32
C CYS A 187 -5.18 4.10 -0.05
N VAL A 188 -4.60 3.67 1.08
CA VAL A 188 -5.26 3.70 2.39
C VAL A 188 -5.61 5.13 2.81
N ALA A 189 -4.74 6.10 2.56
CA ALA A 189 -5.07 7.52 2.73
C ALA A 189 -6.19 7.96 1.76
N GLY A 190 -6.19 7.45 0.52
CA GLY A 190 -7.27 7.65 -0.46
C GLY A 190 -8.62 7.14 0.05
N LEU A 191 -8.66 6.01 0.75
CA LEU A 191 -9.87 5.51 1.40
C LEU A 191 -10.40 6.46 2.48
N VAL A 192 -9.55 7.20 3.17
CA VAL A 192 -10.00 8.26 4.11
C VAL A 192 -10.76 9.36 3.38
N LYS A 193 -10.35 9.70 2.14
CA LYS A 193 -11.11 10.64 1.31
C LYS A 193 -12.48 10.06 0.94
N THR A 194 -12.55 8.77 0.61
CA THR A 194 -13.83 8.07 0.39
C THR A 194 -14.71 8.11 1.64
N MET A 195 -14.16 7.81 2.82
CA MET A 195 -14.87 7.91 4.10
C MET A 195 -15.41 9.31 4.37
N GLU A 196 -14.63 10.36 4.08
CA GLU A 196 -15.05 11.74 4.25
C GLU A 196 -16.28 12.08 3.39
N ILE A 197 -16.32 11.58 2.15
CA ILE A 197 -17.45 11.78 1.24
C ILE A 197 -18.66 10.97 1.69
N LEU A 198 -18.47 9.67 1.95
CA LEU A 198 -19.56 8.76 2.29
C LEU A 198 -20.14 9.01 3.70
N SER A 199 -19.35 9.47 4.67
CA SER A 199 -19.89 9.83 6.00
C SER A 199 -20.85 11.02 5.95
N LYS A 200 -20.69 11.92 4.98
CA LYS A 200 -21.61 13.05 4.73
C LYS A 200 -22.83 12.64 3.91
N ASN A 201 -22.68 11.66 3.02
CA ASN A 201 -23.76 11.11 2.21
C ASN A 201 -23.68 9.58 2.14
N PRO A 202 -24.16 8.87 3.19
CA PRO A 202 -24.03 7.43 3.27
C PRO A 202 -24.81 6.73 2.15
N PRO A 203 -24.24 5.68 1.55
CA PRO A 203 -24.92 4.96 0.48
C PRO A 203 -26.14 4.19 1.01
N LYS A 204 -27.18 4.09 0.19
CA LYS A 204 -28.39 3.33 0.52
C LYS A 204 -28.15 1.84 0.32
N ASN A 205 -28.81 1.00 1.11
CA ASN A 205 -28.87 -0.46 0.96
C ASN A 205 -27.55 -1.25 1.04
N ILE A 206 -26.41 -0.58 1.22
CA ILE A 206 -25.10 -1.24 1.41
C ILE A 206 -24.48 -0.91 2.76
N LYS A 207 -23.61 -1.81 3.21
CA LYS A 207 -22.71 -1.62 4.34
C LYS A 207 -21.29 -1.64 3.79
N VAL A 208 -20.54 -0.57 4.01
CA VAL A 208 -19.19 -0.41 3.46
C VAL A 208 -18.17 -0.80 4.51
N HIS A 209 -17.28 -1.71 4.16
CA HIS A 209 -16.14 -2.15 4.95
C HIS A 209 -14.87 -1.58 4.33
N PHE A 210 -14.27 -0.59 4.98
CA PHE A 210 -12.96 -0.08 4.63
C PHE A 210 -11.91 -0.92 5.35
N VAL A 211 -11.12 -1.64 4.59
CA VAL A 211 -10.14 -2.60 5.09
C VAL A 211 -8.74 -2.08 4.74
N ALA A 212 -8.02 -1.62 5.75
CA ALA A 212 -6.57 -1.46 5.63
C ALA A 212 -5.94 -2.83 5.88
N THR A 213 -5.43 -3.47 4.83
CA THR A 213 -4.95 -4.85 4.87
C THR A 213 -3.47 -4.94 5.29
N VAL A 214 -3.09 -6.08 5.85
CA VAL A 214 -1.71 -6.42 6.20
C VAL A 214 -1.15 -7.52 5.30
N GLN A 215 0.18 -7.62 5.23
CA GLN A 215 0.87 -8.73 4.56
C GLN A 215 0.47 -8.95 3.10
N GLU A 216 0.23 -7.87 2.35
CA GLU A 216 0.06 -7.94 0.90
C GLU A 216 1.35 -8.42 0.24
N GLU A 217 2.47 -7.81 0.63
CA GLU A 217 3.79 -7.90 -0.03
C GLU A 217 4.43 -9.28 0.07
N ILE A 218 3.86 -10.16 0.88
CA ILE A 218 4.28 -11.56 1.05
C ILE A 218 3.19 -12.58 0.70
N GLY A 219 2.15 -12.13 0.00
CA GLY A 219 1.15 -12.99 -0.62
C GLY A 219 -0.31 -12.70 -0.26
N LEU A 220 -0.72 -11.42 -0.19
CA LEU A 220 -2.14 -11.00 -0.14
C LEU A 220 -2.89 -11.54 1.10
N ARG A 221 -2.16 -11.81 2.19
CA ARG A 221 -2.66 -12.67 3.27
C ARG A 221 -3.76 -12.00 4.08
N GLY A 222 -3.60 -10.70 4.37
CA GLY A 222 -4.60 -9.93 5.10
C GLY A 222 -5.91 -9.87 4.35
N ALA A 223 -5.88 -9.59 3.05
CA ALA A 223 -7.09 -9.51 2.23
C ALA A 223 -7.82 -10.85 2.10
N ALA A 224 -7.10 -11.96 1.92
CA ALA A 224 -7.73 -13.28 1.86
C ALA A 224 -8.57 -13.57 3.12
N ILE A 225 -7.99 -13.32 4.31
CA ILE A 225 -8.68 -13.52 5.59
C ILE A 225 -9.83 -12.51 5.79
N ALA A 226 -9.60 -11.23 5.47
CA ALA A 226 -10.63 -10.21 5.61
C ALA A 226 -11.84 -10.49 4.71
N ALA A 227 -11.61 -10.80 3.43
CA ALA A 227 -12.69 -11.11 2.49
C ALA A 227 -13.41 -12.42 2.86
N TYR A 228 -12.70 -13.44 3.34
CA TYR A 228 -13.33 -14.66 3.84
C TYR A 228 -14.30 -14.35 5.00
N ASN A 229 -13.92 -13.47 5.92
CA ASN A 229 -14.72 -13.12 7.10
C ASN A 229 -15.89 -12.17 6.77
N ILE A 230 -15.65 -11.17 5.92
CA ILE A 230 -16.65 -10.16 5.54
C ILE A 230 -17.70 -10.75 4.58
N MET A 231 -17.31 -11.67 3.71
CA MET A 231 -18.15 -12.22 2.64
C MET A 231 -18.75 -11.12 1.73
N PRO A 232 -17.91 -10.24 1.14
CA PRO A 232 -18.41 -9.09 0.41
C PRO A 232 -19.18 -9.52 -0.84
N TRP A 233 -20.32 -8.87 -1.07
CA TRP A 233 -21.07 -8.94 -2.33
C TRP A 233 -20.25 -8.33 -3.46
N ALA A 234 -19.65 -7.16 -3.21
CA ALA A 234 -18.73 -6.51 -4.12
C ALA A 234 -17.49 -6.03 -3.38
N ALA A 235 -16.34 -6.03 -4.05
CA ALA A 235 -15.10 -5.48 -3.53
C ALA A 235 -14.41 -4.60 -4.57
N ILE A 236 -13.81 -3.51 -4.10
CA ILE A 236 -12.91 -2.67 -4.88
C ILE A 236 -11.60 -2.65 -4.12
N ALA A 237 -10.60 -3.34 -4.65
CA ALA A 237 -9.24 -3.13 -4.17
C ALA A 237 -8.71 -1.80 -4.74
N THR A 238 -7.80 -1.20 -4.00
CA THR A 238 -7.01 -0.07 -4.42
C THR A 238 -5.56 -0.38 -4.07
N ASP A 239 -4.68 -0.04 -5.00
CA ASP A 239 -3.27 -0.39 -4.97
C ASP A 239 -2.51 0.61 -5.84
N VAL A 240 -1.20 0.64 -5.84
CA VAL A 240 -0.44 1.41 -6.83
C VAL A 240 -0.35 0.67 -8.18
N THR A 241 0.03 1.40 -9.23
CA THR A 241 0.42 0.81 -10.52
C THR A 241 1.54 1.61 -11.14
N HIS A 242 2.39 0.96 -11.93
CA HIS A 242 3.50 1.64 -12.58
C HIS A 242 3.03 2.72 -13.55
N ALA A 243 3.71 3.87 -13.52
CA ALA A 243 3.54 4.98 -14.45
C ALA A 243 4.78 5.18 -15.33
N VAL A 244 4.62 5.87 -16.46
CA VAL A 244 5.73 6.28 -17.34
C VAL A 244 6.76 7.10 -16.56
N ALA A 245 8.02 6.68 -16.66
CA ALA A 245 9.17 7.20 -15.91
C ALA A 245 10.46 7.03 -16.73
N PRO A 246 11.60 7.63 -16.33
CA PRO A 246 12.89 7.35 -16.95
C PRO A 246 13.17 5.84 -17.05
N GLY A 247 13.38 5.34 -18.27
CA GLY A 247 13.61 3.91 -18.54
C GLY A 247 12.34 3.05 -18.66
N VAL A 248 11.16 3.57 -18.35
CA VAL A 248 9.85 2.88 -18.44
C VAL A 248 9.05 3.46 -19.60
N LYS A 249 8.89 2.68 -20.69
CA LYS A 249 8.21 3.13 -21.90
C LYS A 249 6.68 3.00 -21.76
N PRO A 250 5.88 3.86 -22.43
CA PRO A 250 4.41 3.80 -22.36
C PRO A 250 3.81 2.43 -22.65
N ASN A 251 4.35 1.68 -23.62
CA ASN A 251 3.84 0.36 -23.99
C ASN A 251 4.06 -0.72 -22.92
N GLN A 252 4.91 -0.48 -21.92
CA GLN A 252 5.14 -1.42 -20.81
C GLN A 252 4.13 -1.24 -19.67
N VAL A 253 3.52 -0.06 -19.56
CA VAL A 253 2.67 0.36 -18.43
C VAL A 253 1.35 0.97 -18.88
N GLY A 254 0.88 0.61 -20.09
CA GLY A 254 -0.40 1.11 -20.62
C GLY A 254 -0.47 2.62 -20.88
N GLY A 255 0.66 3.33 -20.92
CA GLY A 255 0.71 4.78 -21.06
C GLY A 255 0.25 5.56 -19.83
N ILE A 256 0.20 4.91 -18.65
CA ILE A 256 -0.24 5.53 -17.40
C ILE A 256 0.71 6.67 -17.01
N GLU A 257 0.15 7.83 -16.66
CA GLU A 257 0.90 9.03 -16.27
C GLU A 257 0.43 9.57 -14.92
N LEU A 258 1.35 10.21 -14.19
CA LEU A 258 1.02 10.95 -12.96
C LEU A 258 0.26 12.24 -13.29
N GLY A 259 -0.76 12.57 -12.51
CA GLY A 259 -1.63 13.74 -12.66
C GLY A 259 -2.73 13.58 -13.70
N LYS A 260 -2.95 12.37 -14.21
CA LYS A 260 -3.98 12.05 -15.22
C LYS A 260 -5.15 11.25 -14.64
N GLY A 261 -5.22 11.14 -13.31
CA GLY A 261 -6.28 10.45 -12.58
C GLY A 261 -5.94 9.01 -12.19
N PRO A 262 -6.72 8.42 -11.26
CA PRO A 262 -6.63 7.01 -10.91
C PRO A 262 -6.85 6.09 -12.10
N VAL A 263 -6.44 4.84 -11.97
CA VAL A 263 -6.42 3.87 -13.06
C VAL A 263 -7.44 2.77 -12.80
N VAL A 264 -8.44 2.64 -13.67
CA VAL A 264 -9.39 1.52 -13.63
C VAL A 264 -8.75 0.33 -14.34
N ALA A 265 -8.66 -0.80 -13.64
CA ALA A 265 -8.09 -2.02 -14.20
C ALA A 265 -9.15 -2.89 -14.88
N LEU A 266 -8.77 -3.53 -15.98
CA LEU A 266 -9.64 -4.37 -16.81
C LEU A 266 -8.97 -5.70 -17.08
N GLY A 267 -9.70 -6.80 -16.96
CA GLY A 267 -9.12 -8.13 -17.14
C GLY A 267 -9.90 -9.23 -16.45
N GLY A 268 -9.41 -10.47 -16.53
CA GLY A 268 -10.09 -11.65 -15.98
C GLY A 268 -10.24 -11.64 -14.45
N ASN A 269 -9.44 -10.83 -13.74
CA ASN A 269 -9.54 -10.69 -12.29
C ASN A 269 -10.67 -9.74 -11.84
N PHE A 270 -11.30 -9.03 -12.77
CA PHE A 270 -12.30 -8.01 -12.44
C PHE A 270 -13.65 -8.34 -13.08
N THR A 271 -14.73 -7.81 -12.51
CA THR A 271 -16.08 -7.98 -13.06
C THR A 271 -16.38 -6.87 -14.06
N ARG A 272 -16.76 -7.27 -15.29
CA ARG A 272 -16.97 -6.33 -16.39
C ARG A 272 -17.91 -5.18 -16.07
N ALA A 273 -19.08 -5.51 -15.54
CA ALA A 273 -20.09 -4.51 -15.22
C ALA A 273 -19.62 -3.53 -14.13
N LEU A 274 -18.68 -3.94 -13.25
CA LEU A 274 -18.14 -3.05 -12.22
C LEU A 274 -17.12 -2.06 -12.79
N TRP A 275 -16.20 -2.47 -13.67
CA TRP A 275 -15.30 -1.49 -14.29
C TRP A 275 -16.04 -0.56 -15.27
N GLU A 276 -17.06 -1.05 -15.97
CA GLU A 276 -17.91 -0.20 -16.83
C GLU A 276 -18.68 0.83 -15.99
N MET A 277 -19.15 0.44 -14.79
CA MET A 277 -19.75 1.37 -13.82
C MET A 277 -18.74 2.42 -13.34
N MET A 278 -17.51 2.02 -13.00
CA MET A 278 -16.45 2.96 -12.59
C MET A 278 -16.15 3.99 -13.69
N GLU A 279 -15.97 3.53 -14.94
CA GLU A 279 -15.72 4.41 -16.09
C GLU A 279 -16.90 5.36 -16.35
N SER A 280 -18.14 4.85 -16.29
CA SER A 280 -19.34 5.66 -16.52
C SER A 280 -19.56 6.71 -15.42
N GLU A 281 -19.37 6.35 -14.15
CA GLU A 281 -19.52 7.30 -13.05
C GLU A 281 -18.40 8.33 -13.04
N ALA A 282 -17.18 7.96 -13.42
CA ALA A 282 -16.07 8.91 -13.64
C ALA A 282 -16.44 9.96 -14.70
N GLU A 283 -16.94 9.53 -15.86
CA GLU A 283 -17.35 10.43 -16.95
C GLU A 283 -18.48 11.36 -16.50
N LYS A 284 -19.54 10.81 -15.90
CA LYS A 284 -20.71 11.56 -15.41
C LYS A 284 -20.36 12.64 -14.39
N HIS A 285 -19.36 12.39 -13.55
CA HIS A 285 -18.93 13.33 -12.50
C HIS A 285 -17.69 14.15 -12.90
N GLY A 286 -17.17 13.98 -14.12
CA GLY A 286 -15.99 14.72 -14.60
C GLY A 286 -14.71 14.38 -13.84
N ILE A 287 -14.59 13.17 -13.28
CA ILE A 287 -13.37 12.70 -12.62
C ILE A 287 -12.45 12.09 -13.68
N PRO A 288 -11.21 12.58 -13.85
CA PRO A 288 -10.28 11.98 -14.79
C PRO A 288 -9.91 10.57 -14.31
N CYS A 289 -9.89 9.61 -15.22
CA CYS A 289 -9.39 8.26 -14.96
C CYS A 289 -8.66 7.69 -16.19
N GLN A 290 -7.76 6.76 -15.94
CA GLN A 290 -6.99 6.04 -16.95
C GLN A 290 -7.41 4.58 -16.97
N ARG A 291 -7.02 3.84 -18.01
CA ARG A 291 -7.35 2.41 -18.15
C ARG A 291 -6.08 1.57 -18.16
N HIS A 292 -6.11 0.43 -17.51
CA HIS A 292 -5.02 -0.55 -17.56
C HIS A 292 -5.53 -1.97 -17.80
N GLY A 293 -5.08 -2.57 -18.90
CA GLY A 293 -5.36 -3.97 -19.19
C GLY A 293 -4.45 -4.89 -18.38
N VAL A 294 -5.03 -5.70 -17.50
CA VAL A 294 -4.35 -6.67 -16.64
C VAL A 294 -4.77 -8.08 -17.07
N PRO A 295 -4.03 -8.73 -17.98
CA PRO A 295 -4.47 -9.98 -18.59
C PRO A 295 -4.34 -11.21 -17.67
N ALA A 296 -3.62 -11.09 -16.55
CA ALA A 296 -3.29 -12.21 -15.66
C ALA A 296 -3.31 -11.76 -14.19
N ARG A 297 -2.47 -12.36 -13.35
CA ARG A 297 -2.31 -12.01 -11.93
C ARG A 297 -2.14 -10.50 -11.77
N SER A 298 -3.04 -9.84 -11.04
CA SER A 298 -2.94 -8.41 -10.76
C SER A 298 -1.77 -8.10 -9.84
N GLY A 299 -1.44 -9.04 -8.94
CA GLY A 299 -0.43 -8.82 -7.91
C GLY A 299 -0.90 -7.83 -6.86
N THR A 300 -2.22 -7.78 -6.62
CA THR A 300 -2.86 -6.90 -5.65
C THR A 300 -3.87 -7.71 -4.83
N ASP A 301 -4.40 -7.14 -3.75
CA ASP A 301 -5.43 -7.77 -2.92
C ASP A 301 -6.67 -8.24 -3.70
N ALA A 302 -7.02 -7.58 -4.83
CA ALA A 302 -8.12 -8.03 -5.70
C ALA A 302 -7.95 -9.48 -6.19
N TRP A 303 -6.70 -9.94 -6.35
CA TRP A 303 -6.42 -11.30 -6.79
C TRP A 303 -6.88 -12.35 -5.77
N ALA A 304 -6.66 -12.09 -4.48
CA ALA A 304 -7.12 -12.96 -3.42
C ALA A 304 -8.64 -12.82 -3.23
N ILE A 305 -9.14 -11.58 -3.16
CA ILE A 305 -10.54 -11.28 -2.85
C ILE A 305 -11.51 -11.88 -3.88
N GLN A 306 -11.19 -11.82 -5.18
CA GLN A 306 -12.11 -12.25 -6.25
C GLN A 306 -12.58 -13.69 -6.07
N ILE A 307 -11.71 -14.58 -5.62
CA ILE A 307 -11.96 -16.03 -5.56
C ILE A 307 -12.38 -16.50 -4.17
N GLU A 308 -12.58 -15.60 -3.22
CA GLU A 308 -12.99 -15.99 -1.88
C GLU A 308 -14.40 -16.60 -1.90
N ARG A 309 -14.54 -17.77 -1.25
CA ARG A 309 -15.77 -18.56 -1.15
C ARG A 309 -16.40 -18.88 -2.52
N GLY A 310 -17.53 -18.24 -2.83
CA GLY A 310 -18.30 -18.42 -4.07
C GLY A 310 -17.96 -17.39 -5.15
N GLY A 311 -16.96 -16.54 -4.90
CA GLY A 311 -16.55 -15.44 -5.74
C GLY A 311 -17.17 -14.11 -5.34
N THR A 312 -16.41 -13.03 -5.54
CA THR A 312 -16.82 -11.65 -5.25
C THR A 312 -16.87 -10.82 -6.53
N ILE A 313 -17.86 -9.92 -6.67
CA ILE A 313 -17.87 -8.93 -7.74
C ILE A 313 -16.68 -7.99 -7.48
N CYS A 314 -15.60 -8.15 -8.23
CA CYS A 314 -14.32 -7.55 -7.88
C CYS A 314 -13.90 -6.47 -8.88
N GLY A 315 -13.34 -5.37 -8.40
CA GLY A 315 -12.73 -4.33 -9.21
C GLY A 315 -11.42 -3.85 -8.60
N LEU A 316 -10.65 -3.10 -9.38
CA LEU A 316 -9.40 -2.49 -8.94
C LEU A 316 -9.29 -1.07 -9.49
N ILE A 317 -9.03 -0.12 -8.59
CA ILE A 317 -8.72 1.26 -8.93
C ILE A 317 -7.35 1.60 -8.37
N SER A 318 -6.36 1.77 -9.24
CA SER A 318 -4.97 1.95 -8.85
C SER A 318 -4.50 3.40 -8.87
N MET A 319 -3.53 3.71 -8.02
CA MET A 319 -2.81 4.98 -7.97
C MET A 319 -1.56 4.95 -8.86
N PRO A 320 -1.40 5.87 -9.85
CA PRO A 320 -0.17 5.98 -10.61
C PRO A 320 1.06 6.23 -9.72
N ASN A 321 2.07 5.37 -9.83
CA ASN A 321 3.30 5.41 -9.03
C ASN A 321 4.54 5.30 -9.92
N ARG A 322 5.53 6.16 -9.68
CA ARG A 322 6.87 6.01 -10.24
C ARG A 322 7.83 5.50 -9.17
N TYR A 323 8.75 4.66 -9.60
CA TYR A 323 9.84 4.14 -8.76
C TYR A 323 9.35 3.26 -7.60
N MET A 324 8.21 2.58 -7.80
CA MET A 324 7.65 1.56 -6.91
C MET A 324 8.73 0.63 -6.36
N HIS A 325 8.62 0.29 -5.07
CA HIS A 325 9.56 -0.56 -4.33
C HIS A 325 10.96 0.07 -4.20
N SER A 326 10.99 1.40 -4.06
CA SER A 326 12.22 2.14 -3.76
C SER A 326 12.00 3.12 -2.61
N PRO A 327 13.06 3.71 -2.03
CA PRO A 327 12.91 4.68 -0.94
C PRO A 327 12.31 6.02 -1.40
N ASN A 328 12.11 6.19 -2.71
CA ASN A 328 11.83 7.48 -3.36
C ASN A 328 10.73 7.32 -4.41
N GLU A 329 9.64 6.68 -4.05
CA GLU A 329 8.45 6.60 -4.90
C GLU A 329 7.86 7.98 -5.15
N VAL A 330 7.18 8.16 -6.28
CA VAL A 330 6.55 9.44 -6.64
C VAL A 330 5.12 9.24 -7.11
N ILE A 331 4.20 9.95 -6.44
CA ILE A 331 2.77 9.98 -6.74
C ILE A 331 2.28 11.42 -6.97
N SER A 332 1.03 11.58 -7.40
CA SER A 332 0.34 12.86 -7.54
C SER A 332 -0.75 13.02 -6.47
N LEU A 333 -0.73 14.13 -5.74
CA LEU A 333 -1.76 14.40 -4.72
C LEU A 333 -3.16 14.56 -5.36
N LYS A 334 -3.26 15.17 -6.54
CA LYS A 334 -4.50 15.26 -7.33
C LYS A 334 -5.05 13.90 -7.72
N ASP A 335 -4.20 12.97 -8.18
CA ASP A 335 -4.66 11.62 -8.52
C ASP A 335 -5.17 10.90 -7.27
N LEU A 336 -4.52 11.10 -6.12
CA LEU A 336 -4.95 10.54 -4.85
C LEU A 336 -6.31 11.11 -4.37
N GLU A 337 -6.55 12.41 -4.55
CA GLU A 337 -7.87 13.01 -4.31
C GLU A 337 -8.95 12.45 -5.23
N ASN A 338 -8.61 12.28 -6.52
CA ASN A 338 -9.51 11.69 -7.51
C ASN A 338 -9.77 10.21 -7.27
N LEU A 339 -8.79 9.45 -6.75
CA LEU A 339 -8.92 8.05 -6.35
C LEU A 339 -10.04 7.89 -5.32
N GLY A 340 -9.93 8.60 -4.20
CA GLY A 340 -10.93 8.53 -3.14
C GLY A 340 -12.32 9.01 -3.58
N SER A 341 -12.36 9.98 -4.49
CA SER A 341 -13.60 10.51 -5.07
C SER A 341 -14.27 9.51 -6.02
N LEU A 342 -13.48 8.86 -6.90
CA LEU A 342 -13.96 7.84 -7.83
C LEU A 342 -14.52 6.62 -7.09
N ILE A 343 -13.81 6.14 -6.06
CA ILE A 343 -14.30 5.05 -5.21
C ILE A 343 -15.63 5.46 -4.56
N ALA A 344 -15.75 6.67 -4.02
CA ALA A 344 -16.96 7.13 -3.34
C ALA A 344 -18.19 7.14 -4.27
N ILE A 345 -18.07 7.72 -5.47
CA ILE A 345 -19.19 7.76 -6.42
C ILE A 345 -19.55 6.37 -6.94
N THR A 346 -18.55 5.49 -7.13
CA THR A 346 -18.78 4.09 -7.53
C THR A 346 -19.56 3.34 -6.45
N VAL A 347 -19.20 3.53 -5.19
CA VAL A 347 -19.91 2.92 -4.05
C VAL A 347 -21.34 3.43 -3.93
N GLN A 348 -21.58 4.72 -4.20
CA GLN A 348 -22.94 5.26 -4.25
C GLN A 348 -23.77 4.62 -5.37
N ALA A 349 -23.19 4.45 -6.56
CA ALA A 349 -23.85 3.77 -7.68
C ALA A 349 -24.13 2.28 -7.38
N LEU A 350 -23.21 1.59 -6.71
CA LEU A 350 -23.43 0.21 -6.23
C LEU A 350 -24.62 0.09 -5.28
N GLY A 351 -24.88 1.11 -4.45
CA GLY A 351 -26.04 1.14 -3.54
C GLY A 351 -27.40 1.17 -4.25
N GLU A 352 -27.41 1.58 -5.51
CA GLU A 352 -28.60 1.65 -6.38
C GLU A 352 -28.62 0.54 -7.44
N SER A 353 -27.56 -0.28 -7.50
CA SER A 353 -27.37 -1.29 -8.53
C SER A 353 -28.15 -2.59 -8.27
N ASP A 354 -28.50 -3.29 -9.34
CA ASP A 354 -29.11 -4.62 -9.33
C ASP A 354 -28.12 -5.74 -9.67
N LEU A 355 -26.80 -5.47 -9.67
CA LEU A 355 -25.76 -6.45 -9.98
C LEU A 355 -25.92 -7.76 -9.18
N GLN A 356 -25.81 -8.89 -9.88
CA GLN A 356 -26.02 -10.22 -9.31
C GLN A 356 -24.78 -11.10 -9.50
N HIS A 357 -24.50 -11.98 -8.54
CA HIS A 357 -23.48 -13.02 -8.71
C HIS A 357 -23.90 -14.05 -9.77
N ASN A 358 -25.18 -14.41 -9.80
CA ASN A 358 -25.74 -15.34 -10.78
C ASN A 358 -26.43 -14.55 -11.88
N VAL A 359 -25.76 -14.39 -13.02
CA VAL A 359 -26.26 -13.59 -14.15
C VAL A 359 -27.21 -14.36 -15.08
N GLU A 360 -27.09 -15.68 -15.14
CA GLU A 360 -27.91 -16.54 -16.00
C GLU A 360 -28.49 -17.71 -15.19
N VAL A 361 -29.82 -17.87 -15.23
CA VAL A 361 -30.53 -18.93 -14.52
C VAL A 361 -31.43 -19.68 -15.49
N TYR A 362 -31.04 -20.89 -15.87
CA TYR A 362 -31.83 -21.77 -16.72
C TYR A 362 -32.73 -22.65 -15.85
N ARG A 363 -34.05 -22.45 -15.92
CA ARG A 363 -35.05 -23.28 -15.24
C ARG A 363 -35.54 -24.38 -16.18
N ARG A 364 -35.79 -25.57 -15.62
CA ARG A 364 -36.31 -26.72 -16.36
C ARG A 364 -37.77 -26.52 -16.76
#